data_AF-A0AAD5J9J1-F1
#
_entry.id   AF-A0AAD5J9J1-F1
#
_cell.length_a   1.000
_cell.length_b   1.000
_cell.length_c   1.000
_cell.angle_alpha   90.00
_cell.angle_beta   90.00
_cell.angle_gamma   90.00
#
_symmetry.space_group_name_H-M   'P 1'
#
loop_
_entity.id
_entity.type
_entity.pdbx_description
1 polymer ?
#
loop_
_entity_poly.entity_id
_entity_poly.type
_entity_poly.pdbx_seq_one_letter_code
_entity_poly.pdbx_strand_id
1 'polypeptide(L)'
;MSDITKPALPTEMAKHMIPLMYGRHFLDLMAADIWGQRWPLRYYTRPNGNKICPVFTTGWNQYVEAKGVRVGDQLTFSGHQVSGADGKLEMRYMIRVTRPGPVIFTGEPVPLDVEYLA
;
A
#
# COMPACT_ATOMS: atom_id res chain seq x y z
N MET A 1 10.07 -7.25 15.01
CA MET A 1 9.43 -7.30 13.67
C MET A 1 9.90 -6.08 12.93
N SER A 2 10.51 -6.24 11.75
CA SER A 2 10.88 -5.11 10.89
C SER A 2 9.65 -4.64 10.11
N ASP A 3 9.49 -3.33 9.89
CA ASP A 3 8.39 -2.77 9.08
C ASP A 3 8.34 -3.35 7.65
N ILE A 4 9.44 -3.95 7.18
CA ILE A 4 9.52 -4.63 5.88
C ILE A 4 8.67 -5.91 5.81
N THR A 5 8.53 -6.69 6.89
CA THR A 5 7.80 -7.98 6.79
C THR A 5 6.31 -7.83 6.99
N LYS A 6 5.90 -6.74 7.65
CA LYS A 6 4.50 -6.44 7.93
C LYS A 6 4.37 -4.93 8.18
N PRO A 7 4.12 -4.13 7.13
CA PRO A 7 4.14 -2.69 7.25
C PRO A 7 2.95 -2.26 8.09
N ALA A 8 3.22 -1.56 9.19
CA ALA A 8 2.18 -0.88 9.95
C ALA A 8 1.62 0.26 9.10
N LEU A 9 0.32 0.22 8.85
CA LEU A 9 -0.37 1.28 8.12
C LEU A 9 -0.94 2.31 9.09
N PRO A 10 -1.15 3.56 8.64
CA PRO A 10 -1.85 4.56 9.44
C PRO A 10 -3.26 4.10 9.84
N THR A 11 -3.59 4.22 11.13
CA THR A 11 -4.92 3.87 11.67
C THR A 11 -6.03 4.65 11.00
N GLU A 12 -5.78 5.89 10.58
CA GLU A 12 -6.74 6.74 9.87
C GLU A 12 -7.27 6.12 8.58
N MET A 13 -6.51 5.24 7.93
CA MET A 13 -6.98 4.52 6.74
C MET A 13 -8.16 3.60 7.05
N ALA A 14 -8.27 3.12 8.29
CA ALA A 14 -9.31 2.17 8.68
C ALA A 14 -10.73 2.73 8.47
N LYS A 15 -10.92 4.06 8.61
CA LYS A 15 -12.23 4.70 8.37
C LYS A 15 -12.73 4.54 6.93
N HIS A 16 -11.81 4.38 5.98
CA HIS A 16 -12.13 4.20 4.56
C HIS A 16 -12.16 2.72 4.16
N MET A 17 -11.34 1.89 4.81
CA MET A 17 -11.18 0.48 4.44
C MET A 17 -12.22 -0.43 5.11
N ILE A 18 -12.56 -0.21 6.38
CA ILE A 18 -13.50 -1.06 7.14
C ILE A 18 -14.88 -1.17 6.47
N PRO A 19 -15.48 -0.10 5.92
CA PRO A 19 -16.76 -0.21 5.20
C PRO A 19 -16.73 -1.20 4.03
N LEU A 20 -15.55 -1.41 3.42
CA LEU A 20 -15.35 -2.31 2.28
C LEU A 20 -15.09 -3.76 2.70
N MET A 21 -14.92 -4.02 4.01
CA MET A 21 -14.59 -5.34 4.55
C MET A 21 -15.84 -6.20 4.83
N TYR A 22 -17.04 -5.61 4.75
CA TYR A 22 -18.34 -6.30 4.94
C TYR A 22 -18.38 -7.15 6.22
N GLY A 23 -17.96 -6.56 7.35
CA GLY A 23 -17.95 -7.22 8.66
C GLY A 23 -16.77 -8.19 8.89
N ARG A 24 -15.89 -8.38 7.89
CA ARG A 24 -14.64 -9.15 8.05
C ARG A 24 -13.52 -8.28 8.63
N HIS A 25 -12.42 -8.93 8.97
CA HIS A 25 -11.18 -8.30 9.47
C HIS A 25 -10.08 -8.19 8.41
N PHE A 26 -10.42 -8.45 7.15
CA PHE A 26 -9.53 -8.22 6.02
C PHE A 26 -10.29 -7.81 4.76
N LEU A 27 -9.57 -7.20 3.82
CA LEU A 27 -9.96 -6.93 2.45
C LEU A 27 -8.84 -7.41 1.51
N ASP A 28 -9.18 -8.33 0.62
CA ASP A 28 -8.33 -8.67 -0.52
C ASP A 28 -8.55 -7.65 -1.63
N LEU A 29 -7.47 -7.10 -2.17
CA LEU A 29 -7.49 -6.06 -3.18
C LEU A 29 -6.36 -6.23 -4.19
N MET A 30 -6.52 -5.58 -5.35
CA MET A 30 -5.48 -5.49 -6.37
C MET A 30 -5.03 -4.04 -6.47
N ALA A 31 -3.77 -3.78 -6.14
CA ALA A 31 -3.16 -2.45 -6.28
C ALA A 31 -2.28 -2.39 -7.53
N ALA A 32 -2.47 -1.38 -8.36
CA ALA A 32 -1.61 -1.13 -9.51
C ALA A 32 -0.38 -0.33 -9.08
N ASP A 33 0.79 -0.68 -9.60
CA ASP A 33 1.99 0.16 -9.52
C ASP A 33 2.03 1.22 -10.64
N ILE A 34 3.14 1.95 -10.75
CA ILE A 34 3.28 3.04 -11.72
C ILE A 34 3.31 2.55 -13.18
N TRP A 35 3.65 1.28 -13.42
CA TRP A 35 3.57 0.64 -14.75
C TRP A 35 2.23 -0.06 -14.99
N GLY A 36 1.30 0.00 -14.03
CA GLY A 36 0.01 -0.67 -14.12
C GLY A 36 0.06 -2.16 -13.80
N GLN A 37 1.21 -2.71 -13.38
CA GLN A 37 1.29 -4.09 -12.91
C GLN A 37 0.49 -4.22 -11.60
N ARG A 38 -0.34 -5.25 -11.53
CA ARG A 38 -1.29 -5.45 -10.44
C ARG A 38 -0.73 -6.40 -9.40
N TRP A 39 -0.75 -5.96 -8.16
CA TRP A 39 -0.26 -6.70 -7.00
C TRP A 39 -1.42 -7.13 -6.12
N PRO A 40 -1.61 -8.44 -5.89
CA PRO A 40 -2.57 -8.91 -4.91
C PRO A 40 -2.07 -8.52 -3.53
N LEU A 41 -2.93 -7.86 -2.74
CA LEU A 41 -2.62 -7.47 -1.37
C LEU A 41 -3.79 -7.81 -0.46
N ARG A 42 -3.50 -8.14 0.79
CA ARG A 42 -4.50 -8.24 1.85
C ARG A 42 -4.29 -7.17 2.89
N TYR A 43 -5.21 -6.20 2.93
CA TYR A 43 -5.36 -5.27 4.04
C TYR A 43 -6.01 -6.02 5.20
N TYR A 44 -5.40 -5.97 6.38
CA TYR A 44 -5.89 -6.66 7.58
C TYR A 44 -5.96 -5.68 8.75
N THR A 45 -7.05 -5.76 9.51
CA THR A 45 -7.18 -5.10 10.82
C THR A 45 -7.25 -6.16 11.90
N ARG A 46 -6.68 -5.85 13.07
CA ARG A 46 -6.72 -6.76 14.21
C ARG A 46 -8.16 -6.86 14.73
N PRO A 47 -8.74 -8.07 14.88
CA PRO A 47 -10.11 -8.27 15.36
C PRO A 47 -10.27 -7.95 16.84
N ASN A 48 -9.27 -8.30 17.65
CA ASN A 48 -9.34 -8.25 19.11
C ASN A 48 -8.30 -7.30 19.70
N GLY A 49 -8.69 -6.48 20.66
CA GLY A 49 -7.82 -5.60 21.44
C GLY A 49 -8.09 -4.10 21.24
N ASN A 50 -7.41 -3.27 22.03
CA ASN A 50 -7.72 -1.83 22.13
C ASN A 50 -7.22 -0.99 20.93
N LYS A 51 -6.63 -1.62 19.91
CA LYS A 51 -6.02 -0.94 18.75
C LYS A 51 -6.29 -1.71 17.45
N ILE A 52 -6.67 -0.99 16.40
CA ILE A 52 -7.02 -1.54 15.07
C ILE A 52 -5.80 -2.15 14.35
N CYS A 53 -4.61 -1.54 14.49
CA CYS A 53 -3.34 -2.01 13.92
C CYS A 53 -3.44 -2.53 12.46
N PRO A 54 -3.77 -1.65 11.50
CA PRO A 54 -3.88 -2.06 10.11
C PRO A 54 -2.53 -2.40 9.50
N VAL A 55 -2.49 -3.43 8.65
CA VAL A 55 -1.26 -3.94 8.02
C VAL A 55 -1.57 -4.55 6.66
N PHE A 56 -0.56 -4.62 5.78
CA PHE A 56 -0.59 -5.55 4.66
C PHE A 56 -0.05 -6.92 5.07
N THR A 57 -0.64 -7.99 4.52
CA THR A 57 -0.29 -9.39 4.82
C THR A 57 0.01 -10.15 3.54
N THR A 58 -0.98 -10.88 2.99
CA THR A 58 -0.84 -11.63 1.73
C THR A 58 -0.33 -10.72 0.61
N GLY A 59 0.62 -11.23 -0.17
CA GLY A 59 1.21 -10.56 -1.34
C GLY A 59 2.20 -9.43 -1.05
N TRP A 60 2.27 -8.95 0.20
CA TRP A 60 3.23 -7.91 0.57
C TRP A 60 4.68 -8.36 0.42
N ASN A 61 5.04 -9.55 0.92
CA ASN A 61 6.42 -10.04 0.80
C ASN A 61 6.84 -10.22 -0.67
N GLN A 62 5.93 -10.68 -1.52
CA GLN A 62 6.18 -10.81 -2.97
C GLN A 62 6.44 -9.45 -3.60
N TYR A 63 5.67 -8.42 -3.21
CA TYR A 63 5.88 -7.05 -3.64
C TYR A 63 7.25 -6.52 -3.17
N VAL A 64 7.60 -6.73 -1.89
CA VAL A 64 8.88 -6.31 -1.31
C VAL A 64 10.06 -6.92 -2.05
N GLU A 65 10.02 -8.24 -2.30
CA GLU A 65 11.08 -8.97 -2.99
C GLU A 65 11.20 -8.48 -4.45
N ALA A 66 10.08 -8.37 -5.16
CA ALA A 66 10.08 -7.97 -6.56
C ALA A 66 10.50 -6.52 -6.79
N LYS A 67 10.14 -5.60 -5.87
CA LYS A 67 10.47 -4.17 -5.97
C LYS A 67 11.74 -3.79 -5.20
N GLY A 68 12.39 -4.75 -4.53
CA GLY A 68 13.59 -4.51 -3.75
C GLY A 68 13.41 -3.47 -2.63
N VAL A 69 12.27 -3.51 -1.94
CA VAL A 69 11.91 -2.57 -0.86
C VAL A 69 12.82 -2.78 0.36
N ARG A 70 13.29 -1.69 0.96
CA ARG A 70 14.24 -1.68 2.07
C ARG A 70 13.80 -0.73 3.19
N VAL A 71 14.43 -0.84 4.36
CA VAL A 71 14.20 0.10 5.47
C VAL A 71 14.56 1.51 5.00
N GLY A 72 13.70 2.48 5.28
CA GLY A 72 13.86 3.87 4.86
C GLY A 72 13.17 4.23 3.54
N ASP A 73 12.67 3.24 2.80
CA ASP A 73 11.79 3.50 1.66
C ASP A 73 10.40 3.97 2.15
N GLN A 74 9.75 4.82 1.36
CA GLN A 74 8.45 5.38 1.66
C GLN A 74 7.37 4.67 0.83
N LEU A 75 6.43 4.03 1.53
CA LEU A 75 5.25 3.40 0.93
C LEU A 75 4.12 4.42 0.80
N THR A 76 3.62 4.61 -0.41
CA THR A 76 2.37 5.30 -0.70
C THR A 76 1.33 4.29 -1.17
N PHE A 77 0.19 4.27 -0.50
CA PHE A 77 -0.97 3.48 -0.91
C PHE A 77 -2.19 4.39 -0.98
N SER A 78 -2.93 4.33 -2.08
CA SER A 78 -4.12 5.15 -2.28
C SER A 78 -5.24 4.35 -2.92
N GLY A 79 -6.46 4.82 -2.74
CA GLY A 79 -7.64 4.29 -3.40
C GLY A 79 -8.50 5.44 -3.91
N HIS A 80 -9.04 5.31 -5.12
CA HIS A 80 -10.02 6.24 -5.65
C HIS A 80 -11.20 5.49 -6.29
N GLN A 81 -12.39 6.05 -6.17
CA GLN A 81 -13.59 5.55 -6.84
C GLN A 81 -13.56 5.95 -8.32
N VAL A 82 -13.89 5.02 -9.19
CA VAL A 82 -14.07 5.25 -10.63
C VAL A 82 -15.42 4.72 -11.07
N SER A 83 -15.99 5.27 -12.15
CA SER A 83 -17.10 4.59 -12.83
C SER A 83 -16.56 3.35 -13.54
N GLY A 84 -17.09 2.19 -13.16
CA GLY A 84 -16.93 0.93 -13.85
C GLY A 84 -17.63 0.94 -15.21
N ALA A 85 -17.35 -0.07 -16.03
CA ALA A 85 -17.94 -0.19 -17.36
C ALA A 85 -19.47 -0.38 -17.33
N ASP A 86 -20.01 -0.85 -16.20
CA ASP A 86 -21.44 -1.00 -15.94
C ASP A 86 -22.08 0.23 -15.27
N GLY A 87 -21.32 1.33 -15.14
CA GLY A 87 -21.75 2.56 -14.48
C GLY A 87 -21.76 2.49 -12.94
N LYS A 88 -21.35 1.37 -12.33
CA LYS A 88 -21.22 1.28 -10.86
C LYS A 88 -19.89 1.85 -10.40
N LEU A 89 -19.86 2.36 -9.17
CA LEU A 89 -18.61 2.83 -8.57
C LEU A 89 -17.73 1.64 -8.20
N GLU A 90 -16.54 1.59 -8.78
CA GLU A 90 -15.50 0.62 -8.48
C GLU A 90 -14.34 1.29 -7.74
N MET A 91 -13.74 0.57 -6.79
CA MET A 91 -12.52 1.03 -6.13
C MET A 91 -11.28 0.60 -6.91
N ARG A 92 -10.44 1.57 -7.29
CA ARG A 92 -9.09 1.32 -7.81
C ARG A 92 -8.05 1.69 -6.77
N TYR A 93 -7.11 0.77 -6.53
CA TYR A 93 -6.01 0.97 -5.60
C TYR A 93 -4.71 1.16 -6.36
N MET A 94 -3.85 2.02 -5.82
CA MET A 94 -2.48 2.21 -6.28
C MET A 94 -1.50 1.96 -5.14
N ILE A 95 -0.35 1.39 -5.49
CA ILE A 95 0.78 1.19 -4.58
C ILE A 95 2.04 1.76 -5.23
N ARG A 96 2.83 2.49 -4.46
CA ARG A 96 4.07 3.11 -4.90
C ARG A 96 5.08 3.06 -3.78
N VAL A 97 6.32 2.74 -4.08
CA VAL A 97 7.42 2.86 -3.12
C VAL A 97 8.48 3.78 -3.69
N THR A 98 8.85 4.79 -2.92
CA THR A 98 9.90 5.74 -3.29
C THR A 98 11.08 5.64 -2.33
N ARG A 99 12.29 5.77 -2.86
CA ARG A 99 13.53 5.82 -2.10
C ARG A 99 14.11 7.22 -2.17
N PRO A 100 14.60 7.79 -1.05
CA PRO A 100 15.36 9.03 -1.09
C PRO A 100 16.53 8.90 -2.08
N GLY A 101 16.54 9.74 -3.12
CA GLY A 101 17.56 9.71 -4.15
C GLY A 101 18.86 10.41 -3.73
N PRO A 102 19.94 10.24 -4.51
CA PRO A 102 21.22 10.89 -4.24
C PRO A 102 21.22 12.39 -4.59
N VAL A 103 20.22 12.86 -5.34
CA VAL A 103 20.09 14.26 -5.75
C VAL A 103 19.37 15.04 -4.66
N ILE A 104 19.95 16.16 -4.22
CA ILE A 104 19.34 17.08 -3.25
C ILE A 104 18.81 18.29 -4.01
N PHE A 105 17.53 18.61 -3.83
CA PHE A 105 16.92 19.84 -4.32
C PHE A 105 16.40 20.64 -3.14
N THR A 106 16.77 21.92 -3.06
CA THR A 106 16.39 22.81 -1.95
C THR A 106 16.72 22.27 -0.54
N GLY A 107 17.76 21.43 -0.41
CA GLY A 107 18.18 20.85 0.87
C GLY A 107 17.53 19.51 1.23
N GLU A 108 16.58 19.02 0.43
CA GLU A 108 15.91 17.73 0.64
C GLU A 108 16.27 16.73 -0.48
N PRO A 109 16.46 15.43 -0.16
CA PRO A 109 16.64 14.40 -1.18
C PRO A 109 15.41 14.28 -2.08
N VAL A 110 15.62 14.25 -3.40
CA VAL A 110 14.56 14.01 -4.37
C VAL A 110 14.16 12.54 -4.31
N PRO A 111 12.89 12.20 -3.97
CA PRO A 111 12.45 10.81 -3.93
C PRO A 111 12.37 10.23 -5.36
N LEU A 112 12.93 9.05 -5.55
CA LEU A 112 12.88 8.28 -6.80
C LEU A 112 12.02 7.05 -6.59
N ASP A 113 11.19 6.68 -7.57
CA ASP A 113 10.51 5.38 -7.51
C ASP A 113 11.55 4.26 -7.48
N VAL A 114 11.32 3.27 -6.61
CA VAL A 114 12.19 2.08 -6.55
C VAL A 114 12.23 1.34 -7.89
N GLU A 115 11.20 1.52 -8.71
CA GLU A 115 11.10 0.94 -10.05
C GLU A 115 12.05 1.58 -11.07
N TYR A 116 12.56 2.79 -10.82
CA TYR A 116 13.62 3.41 -11.62
C TYR A 116 15.04 3.07 -11.12
N LEU A 117 15.15 2.34 -10.01
CA LEU A 117 16.41 1.98 -9.37
C LEU A 117 16.75 0.49 -9.51
N ALA A 118 15.91 -0.25 -10.23
CA ALA A 118 16.01 -1.69 -10.47
C ALA A 118 16.78 -2.00 -11.77
#